data_AF-A0A4Q9Q5I5-F1
#
_entry.id   AF-A0A4Q9Q5I5-F1
#
_cell.length_a   1.000
_cell.length_b   1.000
_cell.length_c   1.000
_cell.angle_alpha   90.00
_cell.angle_beta   90.00
_cell.angle_gamma   90.00
#
_symmetry.space_group_name_H-M   'P 1'
#
loop_
_entity.id
_entity.type
_entity.pdbx_description
1 polymer ?
#
loop_
_entity_poly.entity_id
_entity_poly.type
_entity_poly.pdbx_seq_one_letter_code
_entity_poly.pdbx_strand_id
1 'polypeptide(L)'
;IHLQVRNMGREWAFDVGVVDRSGQEGVVRCSTFQKQPKLELGVPPHLLLPLSCPPSSSRPLTSWSTNSLNLPSLLPHFSSAALARADEDDEEPSPFSPAYKYNGGKMQVPSGTLSHVSYVKVYATCRLRIICFSEGGPQQRLSWEFQSHAADNA
;
A
#
# COMPACT_ATOMS: atom_id res chain seq x y z
N ILE A 1 -9.10 0.87 -3.97
CA ILE A 1 -8.66 -0.46 -4.45
C ILE A 1 -8.91 -1.49 -3.35
N HIS A 2 -9.39 -2.68 -3.71
CA HIS A 2 -9.67 -3.78 -2.80
C HIS A 2 -8.93 -5.04 -3.28
N LEU A 3 -8.22 -5.71 -2.38
CA LEU A 3 -7.49 -6.95 -2.66
C LEU A 3 -8.03 -8.05 -1.75
N GLN A 4 -8.64 -9.08 -2.33
CA GLN A 4 -9.00 -10.29 -1.59
C GLN A 4 -7.85 -11.28 -1.61
N VAL A 5 -7.32 -11.56 -0.43
CA VAL A 5 -6.15 -12.41 -0.23
C VAL A 5 -6.38 -13.39 0.90
N ARG A 6 -5.76 -14.56 0.77
CA ARG A 6 -5.64 -15.52 1.86
C ARG A 6 -4.28 -15.33 2.52
N ASN A 7 -4.29 -15.03 3.83
CA ASN A 7 -3.04 -15.03 4.60
C ASN A 7 -2.51 -16.46 4.73
N MET A 8 -1.27 -16.67 4.31
CA MET A 8 -0.59 -17.98 4.33
C MET A 8 0.29 -18.16 5.58
N GLY A 9 0.26 -17.22 6.53
CA GLY A 9 1.11 -17.23 7.73
C GLY A 9 2.58 -16.94 7.41
N ARG A 10 2.86 -16.32 6.26
CA ARG A 10 4.19 -15.93 5.80
C ARG A 10 4.19 -14.46 5.46
N GLU A 11 5.36 -13.85 5.54
CA GLU A 11 5.57 -12.47 5.09
C GLU A 11 5.21 -12.33 3.62
N TRP A 12 4.53 -11.24 3.29
CA TRP A 12 4.16 -10.86 1.93
C TRP A 12 3.92 -9.35 1.85
N ALA A 13 3.88 -8.84 0.62
CA ALA A 13 3.69 -7.44 0.31
C ALA A 13 3.00 -7.24 -1.05
N PHE A 14 2.53 -6.03 -1.30
CA PHE A 14 2.14 -5.57 -2.63
C PHE A 14 2.41 -4.08 -2.79
N ASP A 15 2.65 -3.67 -4.03
CA ASP A 15 2.89 -2.30 -4.44
C ASP A 15 1.76 -1.82 -5.35
N VAL A 16 1.38 -0.55 -5.18
CA VAL A 16 0.47 0.17 -6.06
C VAL A 16 1.19 1.40 -6.58
N GLY A 17 1.47 1.43 -7.87
CA GLY A 17 1.98 2.63 -8.54
C GLY A 17 0.86 3.65 -8.69
N VAL A 18 1.07 4.85 -8.18
CA VAL A 18 0.09 5.95 -8.21
C VAL A 18 0.67 7.13 -8.97
N VAL A 19 -0.18 7.79 -9.76
CA VAL A 19 0.18 8.99 -10.51
C VAL A 19 -0.83 10.08 -10.17
N ASP A 20 -0.36 11.26 -9.82
CA ASP A 20 -1.22 12.42 -9.59
C ASP A 20 -1.55 13.17 -10.90
N ARG A 21 -2.48 14.12 -10.84
CA ARG A 21 -2.88 14.91 -12.03
C ARG A 21 -1.78 15.82 -12.59
N SER A 22 -0.71 16.06 -11.84
CA SER A 22 0.48 16.78 -12.32
C SER A 22 1.51 15.86 -12.98
N GLY A 23 1.22 14.57 -13.08
CA GLY A 23 2.09 13.56 -13.68
C GLY A 23 3.19 13.06 -12.73
N GLN A 24 3.09 13.39 -11.43
CA GLN A 24 4.06 12.93 -10.45
C GLN A 24 3.75 11.51 -10.02
N GLU A 25 4.78 10.68 -9.97
CA GLU A 25 4.67 9.25 -9.68
C GLU A 25 5.09 8.95 -8.23
N GLY A 26 4.43 7.98 -7.63
CA GLY A 26 4.81 7.42 -6.34
C GLY A 26 4.39 5.97 -6.23
N VAL A 27 4.90 5.29 -5.21
CA VAL A 27 4.58 3.89 -4.93
C VAL A 27 4.04 3.78 -3.52
N VAL A 28 2.85 3.19 -3.37
CA VAL A 28 2.33 2.77 -2.07
C VAL A 28 2.65 1.29 -1.90
N ARG A 29 3.52 0.96 -0.95
CA ARG A 29 3.84 -0.42 -0.59
C ARG A 29 3.14 -0.78 0.71
N CYS A 30 2.36 -1.85 0.69
CA CYS A 30 1.80 -2.45 1.90
C CYS A 30 2.49 -3.78 2.17
N SER A 31 3.03 -3.97 3.37
CA SER A 31 3.72 -5.21 3.72
C SER A 31 3.50 -5.65 5.16
N THR A 32 3.52 -6.97 5.37
CA THR A 32 3.28 -7.59 6.69
C THR A 32 4.48 -7.49 7.64
N PHE A 33 5.66 -7.20 7.12
CA PHE A 33 6.89 -7.01 7.89
C PHE A 33 7.18 -5.53 8.23
N GLN A 34 6.47 -4.59 7.59
CA GLN A 34 6.55 -3.17 7.96
C GLN A 34 5.81 -2.93 9.28
N LYS A 35 6.51 -2.41 10.30
CA LYS A 35 5.93 -2.16 11.63
C LYS A 35 5.31 -0.76 11.76
N GLN A 36 5.91 0.23 11.12
CA GLN A 36 5.47 1.63 11.18
C GLN A 36 5.41 2.26 9.79
N PRO A 37 4.50 3.20 9.52
CA PRO A 37 4.49 3.94 8.26
C PRO A 37 5.79 4.71 8.04
N LYS A 38 6.33 4.67 6.82
CA LYS A 38 7.60 5.30 6.45
C LYS A 38 7.55 5.82 5.02
N LEU A 39 8.24 6.92 4.74
CA LEU A 39 8.38 7.48 3.40
C LEU A 39 9.85 7.44 2.96
N GLU A 40 10.14 6.70 1.90
CA GLU A 40 11.47 6.65 1.27
C GLU A 40 11.49 7.57 0.05
N LEU A 41 12.36 8.57 0.08
CA LEU A 41 12.49 9.62 -0.93
C LEU A 41 13.35 9.19 -2.14
N GLY A 42 13.09 7.99 -2.68
CA GLY A 42 13.72 7.46 -3.90
C GLY A 42 13.07 7.93 -5.20
N VAL A 43 13.47 7.37 -6.34
CA VAL A 43 12.88 7.67 -7.66
C VAL A 43 12.25 6.41 -8.25
N PRO A 44 10.90 6.27 -8.25
CA PRO A 44 9.91 7.15 -7.60
C PRO A 44 9.90 7.00 -6.06
N PRO A 45 9.31 7.95 -5.30
CA PRO A 45 9.20 7.87 -3.84
C PRO A 45 8.29 6.70 -3.42
N HIS A 46 8.58 6.10 -2.26
CA HIS A 46 7.84 4.95 -1.73
C HIS A 46 7.22 5.26 -0.37
N LEU A 47 5.90 5.20 -0.28
CA LEU A 47 5.15 5.23 0.98
C LEU A 47 4.95 3.79 1.46
N LEU A 48 5.72 3.40 2.47
CA LEU A 48 5.70 2.09 3.11
C LEU A 48 4.67 2.06 4.24
N LEU A 49 3.71 1.14 4.15
CA LEU A 49 2.61 1.00 5.10
C LEU A 49 2.57 -0.41 5.71
N PRO A 50 2.34 -0.53 7.04
CA PRO A 50 2.03 -1.80 7.68
C PRO A 50 0.77 -2.44 7.09
N LEU A 51 0.83 -3.74 6.84
CA LEU A 51 -0.30 -4.55 6.40
C LEU A 51 -0.69 -5.52 7.49
N SER A 52 -1.78 -5.21 8.19
CA SER A 52 -2.35 -6.09 9.20
C SER A 52 -3.35 -7.04 8.56
N CYS A 53 -3.10 -8.35 8.66
CA CYS A 53 -4.15 -9.34 8.39
C CYS A 53 -4.98 -9.52 9.67
N PRO A 54 -6.32 -9.58 9.60
CA PRO A 54 -7.13 -9.88 10.77
C PRO A 54 -6.68 -11.22 11.38
N PRO A 55 -6.63 -11.34 12.72
CA PRO A 55 -6.18 -12.56 13.37
C PRO A 55 -7.05 -13.73 12.94
N SER A 56 -6.41 -14.89 12.74
CA SER A 56 -7.10 -16.14 12.43
C SER A 56 -8.15 -16.42 13.52
N SER A 57 -9.43 -16.37 13.17
CA SER A 57 -10.52 -16.84 14.04
C SER A 57 -10.26 -18.28 14.48
N SER A 58 -10.73 -18.68 15.67
CA SER A 58 -10.67 -20.06 16.15
C SER A 58 -11.54 -21.02 15.32
N ARG A 59 -12.46 -20.48 14.51
CA ARG A 59 -13.31 -21.21 13.55
C ARG A 59 -13.41 -20.46 12.23
N PRO A 60 -12.32 -20.30 11.45
CA PRO A 60 -12.38 -19.58 10.20
C PRO A 60 -13.01 -20.49 9.15
N LEU A 61 -14.27 -20.26 8.76
CA LEU A 61 -14.90 -20.99 7.65
C LEU A 61 -14.10 -20.82 6.35
N THR A 62 -13.42 -19.68 6.17
CA THR A 62 -12.37 -19.48 5.17
C THR A 62 -11.31 -18.50 5.68
N SER A 63 -10.03 -18.65 5.29
CA SER A 63 -8.95 -17.72 5.68
C SER A 63 -8.82 -16.49 4.75
N TRP A 64 -9.86 -16.17 3.98
CA TRP A 64 -9.87 -15.04 3.04
C TRP A 64 -10.15 -13.73 3.77
N SER A 65 -9.47 -12.66 3.36
CA SER A 65 -9.63 -11.30 3.89
C SER A 65 -9.56 -10.28 2.76
N THR A 66 -10.19 -9.12 2.96
CA THR A 66 -10.18 -8.01 1.99
C THR A 66 -9.35 -6.86 2.54
N ASN A 67 -8.23 -6.55 1.89
CA ASN A 67 -7.45 -5.34 2.18
C ASN A 67 -7.94 -4.21 1.28
N SER A 68 -8.28 -3.07 1.88
CA SER A 68 -8.85 -1.93 1.15
C SER A 68 -7.99 -0.69 1.35
N LEU A 69 -7.58 -0.06 0.26
CA LEU A 69 -6.82 1.19 0.27
C LEU A 69 -7.60 2.29 -0.43
N ASN A 70 -7.72 3.42 0.26
CA ASN A 70 -8.17 4.69 -0.31
C ASN A 70 -6.94 5.42 -0.87
N LEU A 71 -6.61 5.17 -2.14
CA LEU A 71 -5.40 5.73 -2.75
C LEU A 71 -5.40 7.28 -2.78
N PRO A 72 -6.51 7.97 -3.10
CA PRO A 72 -6.58 9.42 -3.02
C PRO A 72 -6.19 10.00 -1.65
N SER A 73 -6.59 9.35 -0.54
CA SER A 73 -6.23 9.84 0.80
C SER A 73 -4.76 9.64 1.16
N LEU A 74 -4.03 8.80 0.40
CA LEU A 74 -2.61 8.53 0.66
C LEU A 74 -1.67 9.50 -0.05
N LEU A 75 -2.09 10.17 -1.11
CA LEU A 75 -1.21 11.09 -1.86
C LEU A 75 -0.63 12.23 -1.00
N PRO A 76 -1.39 12.89 -0.10
CA PRO A 76 -0.81 13.93 0.75
C PRO A 76 0.33 13.45 1.66
N HIS A 77 0.47 12.14 1.90
CA HIS A 77 1.51 11.62 2.78
C HIS A 77 2.90 11.54 2.13
N PHE A 78 3.00 11.64 0.80
CA PHE A 78 4.29 11.69 0.10
C PHE A 78 5.06 13.00 0.33
N SER A 79 4.42 14.04 0.90
CA SER A 79 5.08 15.27 1.33
C SER A 79 5.25 15.37 2.85
N SER A 80 4.95 14.30 3.60
CA SER A 80 5.01 14.29 5.06
C SER A 80 6.44 14.17 5.56
N ALA A 81 6.98 15.26 6.12
CA ALA A 81 8.30 15.26 6.75
C ALA A 81 8.40 14.28 7.94
N ALA A 82 7.29 14.05 8.66
CA ALA A 82 7.26 13.11 9.77
C ALA A 82 7.52 11.66 9.32
N LEU A 83 7.10 11.29 8.10
CA LEU A 83 7.32 9.95 7.56
C LEU A 83 8.71 9.80 6.92
N ALA A 84 9.31 10.90 6.46
CA ALA A 84 10.63 10.91 5.82
C ALA A 84 11.79 10.78 6.83
N ARG A 85 11.60 11.20 8.09
CA ARG A 85 12.65 11.19 9.13
C ARG A 85 12.84 9.86 9.86
N ALA A 86 12.03 8.84 9.55
CA ALA A 86 12.07 7.56 10.27
C ALA A 86 13.41 6.78 10.10
N ASP A 87 14.32 7.23 9.23
CA ASP A 87 15.64 6.63 9.00
C ASP A 87 16.79 7.29 9.75
N GLU A 88 16.59 8.45 10.38
CA GLU A 88 17.70 9.22 10.99
C GLU A 88 18.24 8.59 12.28
N ASP A 89 17.54 7.61 12.88
CA ASP A 89 17.90 7.03 14.19
C ASP A 89 18.71 5.71 14.13
N ASP A 90 18.92 5.04 12.98
CA ASP A 90 19.50 3.68 13.00
C ASP A 90 20.49 3.28 11.87
N GLU A 91 20.81 4.11 10.87
CA GLU A 91 21.81 3.73 9.84
C GLU A 91 22.85 4.82 9.53
N GLU A 92 24.13 4.46 9.68
CA GLU A 92 25.27 5.19 9.10
C GLU A 92 25.06 5.36 7.59
N PRO A 93 25.29 6.57 7.02
CA PRO A 93 24.97 6.86 5.64
C PRO A 93 25.80 5.99 4.69
N SER A 94 25.16 4.98 4.08
CA SER A 94 25.81 4.16 3.06
C SER A 94 26.18 5.02 1.84
N PRO A 95 27.43 4.96 1.35
CA PRO A 95 27.85 5.66 0.14
C PRO A 95 27.25 5.05 -1.16
N PHE A 96 26.32 4.11 -1.04
CA PHE A 96 25.58 3.49 -2.16
C PHE A 96 24.06 3.77 -2.16
N SER A 97 23.54 4.52 -1.17
CA SER A 97 22.15 4.96 -1.10
C SER A 97 21.83 6.05 -2.14
N PRO A 98 20.86 5.88 -3.06
CA PRO A 98 20.56 6.87 -4.11
C PRO A 98 20.17 8.28 -3.62
N ALA A 99 20.04 8.48 -2.30
CA ALA A 99 19.87 9.76 -1.62
C ALA A 99 20.96 10.81 -1.96
N TYR A 100 22.17 10.43 -2.37
CA TYR A 100 23.24 11.39 -2.73
C TYR A 100 23.16 11.97 -4.16
N LYS A 101 22.09 11.69 -4.92
CA LYS A 101 21.91 12.27 -6.28
C LYS A 101 20.79 13.31 -6.38
N TYR A 102 20.54 14.10 -5.34
CA TYR A 102 19.66 15.27 -5.45
C TYR A 102 20.42 16.59 -5.25
N ASN A 103 20.82 17.13 -6.39
CA ASN A 103 21.46 18.43 -6.54
C ASN A 103 20.37 19.52 -6.43
N GLY A 104 20.12 20.06 -5.24
CA GLY A 104 19.44 21.35 -4.99
C GLY A 104 18.00 21.57 -5.51
N GLY A 105 17.39 20.64 -6.24
CA GLY A 105 16.02 20.72 -6.74
C GLY A 105 15.03 20.12 -5.75
N LYS A 106 13.87 20.76 -5.55
CA LYS A 106 12.76 20.18 -4.78
C LYS A 106 12.41 18.83 -5.39
N MET A 107 12.54 17.76 -4.61
CA MET A 107 12.14 16.43 -5.03
C MET A 107 10.65 16.46 -5.39
N GLN A 108 10.34 16.04 -6.61
CA GLN A 108 8.96 16.03 -7.07
C GLN A 108 8.29 14.77 -6.51
N VAL A 109 7.30 14.98 -5.66
CA VAL A 109 6.53 13.93 -5.00
C VAL A 109 5.05 14.13 -5.36
N PRO A 110 4.26 13.04 -5.48
CA PRO A 110 2.85 13.19 -5.79
C PRO A 110 2.15 13.81 -4.58
N SER A 111 1.48 14.94 -4.77
CA SER A 111 0.74 15.62 -3.68
C SER A 111 -0.63 16.09 -4.10
N GLY A 112 -0.97 15.96 -5.40
CA GLY A 112 -2.25 16.39 -5.95
C GLY A 112 -3.36 15.36 -5.83
N THR A 113 -4.43 15.57 -6.60
CA THR A 113 -5.49 14.57 -6.78
C THR A 113 -4.96 13.38 -7.57
N LEU A 114 -5.37 12.17 -7.18
CA LEU A 114 -5.05 10.96 -7.93
C LEU A 114 -5.58 11.08 -9.36
N SER A 115 -4.70 10.83 -10.34
CA SER A 115 -5.07 10.69 -11.74
C SER A 115 -5.45 9.25 -12.03
N HIS A 116 -4.50 8.33 -11.85
CA HIS A 116 -4.69 6.92 -12.14
C HIS A 116 -3.70 6.04 -11.37
N VAL A 117 -3.93 4.73 -11.44
CA VAL A 117 -3.01 3.71 -10.95
C VAL A 117 -2.21 3.19 -12.14
N SER A 118 -0.89 3.29 -12.09
CA SER A 118 0.00 2.89 -13.20
C SER A 118 0.23 1.38 -13.20
N TYR A 119 0.34 0.76 -12.02
CA TYR A 119 0.45 -0.70 -11.89
C TYR A 119 0.01 -1.19 -10.51
N VAL A 120 -0.26 -2.49 -10.43
CA VAL A 120 -0.34 -3.24 -9.17
C VAL A 120 0.61 -4.41 -9.25
N LYS A 121 1.52 -4.53 -8.28
CA LYS A 121 2.49 -5.62 -8.19
C LYS A 121 2.27 -6.37 -6.88
N VAL A 122 1.94 -7.65 -6.96
CA VAL A 122 1.77 -8.51 -5.80
C VAL A 122 2.98 -9.42 -5.70
N TYR A 123 3.64 -9.42 -4.54
CA TYR A 123 4.79 -10.30 -4.30
C TYR A 123 4.33 -11.71 -3.91
N ALA A 124 5.29 -12.61 -3.73
CA ALA A 124 5.04 -14.01 -3.43
C ALA A 124 4.27 -14.22 -2.11
N THR A 125 4.10 -15.48 -1.71
CA THR A 125 3.64 -15.91 -0.37
C THR A 125 2.23 -15.46 0.04
N CYS A 126 1.41 -15.01 -0.91
CA CYS A 126 -0.03 -14.82 -0.75
C CYS A 126 -0.83 -15.68 -1.74
N ARG A 127 -2.11 -15.96 -1.45
CA ARG A 127 -3.06 -16.41 -2.49
C ARG A 127 -4.01 -15.28 -2.80
N LEU A 128 -4.04 -14.86 -4.05
CA LEU A 128 -4.92 -13.81 -4.55
C LEU A 128 -6.20 -14.43 -5.11
N ARG A 129 -7.35 -13.83 -4.78
CA ARG A 129 -8.63 -14.18 -5.41
C ARG A 129 -9.08 -13.10 -6.38
N ILE A 130 -9.05 -11.84 -5.95
CA ILE A 130 -9.53 -10.74 -6.76
C ILE A 130 -8.85 -9.41 -6.39
N ILE A 131 -8.66 -8.57 -7.39
CA ILE A 131 -8.28 -7.16 -7.26
C ILE A 131 -9.37 -6.34 -7.92
N CYS A 132 -9.98 -5.41 -7.18
CA CYS A 132 -11.03 -4.53 -7.69
C CYS A 132 -10.69 -3.06 -7.44
N PHE A 133 -11.07 -2.22 -8.40
CA PHE A 133 -11.12 -0.78 -8.22
C PHE A 133 -12.57 -0.37 -8.03
N SER A 134 -12.78 0.57 -7.11
CA SER A 134 -14.08 1.13 -6.77
C SER A 134 -13.89 2.62 -6.52
N GLU A 135 -14.88 3.40 -6.89
CA GLU A 135 -14.92 4.84 -6.64
C GLU A 135 -15.62 5.17 -5.31
N GLY A 136 -16.46 4.28 -4.79
CA GLY A 136 -17.10 4.47 -3.49
C GLY A 136 -16.17 4.12 -2.34
N GLY A 137 -16.37 4.82 -1.22
CA GLY A 137 -15.63 4.61 0.01
C GLY A 137 -15.92 3.26 0.67
N PRO A 138 -15.36 3.01 1.86
CA PRO A 138 -15.49 1.73 2.58
C PRO A 138 -16.93 1.26 2.84
N GLN A 139 -17.90 2.17 2.75
CA GLN A 139 -19.33 1.90 2.96
C GLN A 139 -20.09 1.52 1.67
N GLN A 140 -19.47 1.58 0.49
CA GLN A 140 -20.12 1.14 -0.75
C GLN A 140 -20.31 -0.38 -0.68
N ARG A 141 -21.56 -0.83 -0.69
CA ARG A 141 -21.90 -2.25 -0.72
C ARG A 141 -21.42 -2.81 -2.06
N LEU A 142 -20.37 -3.64 -2.01
CA LEU A 142 -19.86 -4.32 -3.19
C LEU A 142 -20.93 -5.30 -3.72
N SER A 143 -21.06 -5.43 -5.04
CA SER A 143 -21.94 -6.43 -5.67
C SER A 143 -21.61 -7.85 -5.18
N TRP A 144 -22.57 -8.77 -5.28
CA TRP A 144 -22.49 -10.09 -4.66
C TRP A 144 -21.28 -10.92 -5.14
N GLU A 145 -20.81 -10.72 -6.37
CA GLU A 145 -19.61 -11.35 -6.94
C GLU A 145 -18.30 -10.92 -6.27
N PHE A 146 -18.32 -9.79 -5.56
CA PHE A 146 -17.19 -9.21 -4.82
C PHE A 146 -17.30 -9.41 -3.31
N GLN A 147 -18.41 -9.99 -2.84
CA GLN A 147 -18.56 -10.34 -1.44
C GLN A 147 -17.87 -11.68 -1.18
N SER A 148 -17.17 -11.79 -0.05
CA SER A 148 -16.68 -13.09 0.39
C SER A 148 -17.90 -13.95 0.74
N HIS A 149 -18.18 -15.00 -0.03
CA HIS A 149 -19.12 -16.05 0.35
C HIS A 149 -18.62 -16.83 1.58
N ALA A 150 -18.47 -16.17 2.73
CA ALA A 150 -18.59 -16.83 4.00
C ALA A 150 -20.10 -16.87 4.24
N ALA A 151 -20.72 -18.00 3.94
CA ALA A 151 -22.16 -18.17 3.94
C ALA A 151 -22.81 -17.56 5.20
N ASP A 152 -23.84 -16.75 4.98
CA ASP A 152 -24.93 -16.55 5.94
C ASP A 152 -25.37 -17.93 6.44
N ASN A 153 -24.99 -18.26 7.67
CA ASN A 153 -25.56 -19.34 8.45
C ASN A 153 -25.41 -18.98 9.92
N ALA A 154 -26.31 -18.12 10.39
CA ALA A 154 -26.83 -18.11 11.74
C ALA A 154 -28.25 -17.54 11.70
#